data_AF-A0A2U1Q5Q7-F1
#
_entry.id   AF-A0A2U1Q5Q7-F1
#
_cell.length_a   1.000
_cell.length_b   1.000
_cell.length_c   1.000
_cell.angle_alpha   90.00
_cell.angle_beta   90.00
_cell.angle_gamma   90.00
#
_symmetry.space_group_name_H-M   'P 1'
#
loop_
_entity.id
_entity.type
_entity.pdbx_description
1 polymer ?
#
loop_
_entity_poly.entity_id
_entity_poly.type
_entity_poly.pdbx_seq_one_letter_code
_entity_poly.pdbx_strand_id
1 'polypeptide(L)' 'MFQPDRDFIPVKDETLVLCVPEFNIINGGLHAGNKLAMKKFMILPVPVGASYFREAMKMCVKVYHNLLNML' A
#
# COMPACT_ATOMS: atom_id res chain seq x y z
N MET A 1 12.33 22.74 -7.57
CA MET A 1 11.88 23.43 -6.34
C MET A 1 11.64 22.36 -5.29
N PHE A 2 12.69 21.99 -4.55
CA PHE A 2 12.60 21.14 -3.36
C PHE A 2 12.14 22.05 -2.21
N GLN A 3 10.99 21.76 -1.60
CA GLN A 3 10.56 22.42 -0.36
C GLN A 3 10.95 21.51 0.81
N PRO A 4 12.01 21.82 1.59
CA PRO A 4 12.55 20.94 2.63
C PRO A 4 11.77 20.97 3.95
N ASP A 5 10.55 21.51 3.98
CA ASP A 5 9.88 21.98 5.19
C ASP A 5 8.44 21.48 5.39
N ARG A 6 8.01 20.43 4.68
CA ARG A 6 6.64 19.87 4.83
C ARG A 6 6.45 18.70 5.80
N ASP A 7 7.48 18.17 6.43
CA ASP A 7 7.35 16.85 7.09
C ASP A 7 7.71 16.77 8.58
N PHE A 8 7.84 17.90 9.30
CA PHE A 8 7.91 17.85 10.77
C PHE A 8 6.72 18.56 11.40
N ILE A 9 5.59 17.85 11.41
CA ILE A 9 4.52 18.14 12.36
C ILE A 9 5.03 17.71 13.75
N PRO A 10 5.16 18.62 14.73
CA PRO A 10 5.61 18.25 16.05
C PRO A 10 4.55 17.37 16.71
N VAL A 11 4.80 16.06 16.75
CA VAL A 11 3.94 15.10 17.44
C VAL A 11 4.20 15.26 18.94
N LYS A 12 3.27 15.92 19.62
CA LYS A 12 3.32 16.19 21.06
C LYS A 12 2.96 14.89 21.79
N ASP A 13 3.95 14.13 22.26
CA ASP A 13 3.82 12.91 23.09
C ASP A 13 2.51 12.12 22.91
N GLU A 14 2.27 11.69 21.67
CA GLU A 14 1.17 10.82 21.29
C GLU A 14 1.73 9.55 20.65
N THR A 15 1.17 8.39 21.01
CA THR A 15 1.58 7.08 20.50
C THR A 15 1.67 7.11 18.96
N LEU A 16 2.85 6.80 18.40
CA LEU A 16 3.04 6.75 16.96
C LEU A 16 2.23 5.59 16.36
N VAL A 17 1.13 5.91 15.67
CA VAL A 17 0.31 4.93 14.94
C VAL A 17 0.68 4.96 13.47
N LEU A 18 1.01 3.80 12.90
CA LEU A 18 1.23 3.65 11.47
C LEU A 18 -0.10 3.36 10.77
N CYS A 19 -0.41 4.13 9.72
CA CYS A 19 -1.58 3.88 8.88
C CYS A 19 -1.48 2.53 8.19
N VAL A 20 -2.64 1.88 8.00
CA VAL A 20 -2.72 0.66 7.17
C VAL A 20 -2.45 1.06 5.72
N PRO A 21 -1.45 0.47 5.05
CA PRO A 21 -1.14 0.79 3.68
C PRO A 21 -2.17 0.18 2.71
N GLU A 22 -2.60 0.95 1.72
CA GLU A 22 -3.35 0.43 0.57
C GLU A 22 -2.39 0.08 -0.56
N PHE A 23 -2.32 -1.19 -0.95
CA PHE A 23 -1.40 -1.64 -2.01
C PHE A 23 -2.13 -1.85 -3.31
N ASN A 24 -1.89 -0.99 -4.29
CA ASN A 24 -2.35 -1.19 -5.66
C ASN A 24 -1.57 -2.33 -6.33
N ILE A 25 -2.27 -3.39 -6.72
CA ILE A 25 -1.68 -4.61 -7.29
C ILE A 25 -2.03 -4.83 -8.77
N ILE A 26 -3.15 -4.28 -9.24
CA ILE A 26 -3.54 -4.35 -10.67
C ILE A 26 -4.04 -2.97 -11.11
N ASN A 27 -3.44 -2.47 -12.18
CA ASN A 27 -3.88 -1.24 -12.83
C ASN A 27 -4.92 -1.54 -13.91
N GLY A 28 -5.91 -0.67 -14.02
CA GLY A 28 -6.90 -0.70 -15.10
C GLY A 28 -7.29 0.70 -15.58
N GLY A 29 -8.36 0.78 -16.34
CA GLY A 29 -8.83 1.99 -17.00
C GLY A 29 -8.07 2.29 -18.29
N LEU A 30 -8.42 3.42 -18.91
CA LEU A 30 -8.01 3.80 -20.26
C LEU A 30 -6.49 3.80 -20.50
N HIS A 31 -5.70 4.08 -19.47
CA HIS A 31 -4.24 4.19 -19.57
C HIS A 31 -3.50 2.88 -19.24
N ALA A 32 -4.20 1.82 -18.83
CA ALA A 32 -3.58 0.55 -18.43
C ALA A 32 -3.38 -0.45 -19.58
N GLY A 33 -3.94 -0.18 -20.76
CA GLY A 33 -3.81 -1.05 -21.93
C GLY A 33 -4.55 -2.39 -21.84
N ASN A 34 -5.44 -2.57 -20.85
CA ASN A 34 -6.27 -3.75 -20.67
C ASN A 34 -7.77 -3.38 -20.67
N LYS A 35 -8.65 -4.39 -20.61
CA LYS A 35 -10.12 -4.22 -20.64
C LYS A 35 -10.74 -3.92 -19.27
N LEU A 36 -9.94 -3.75 -18.21
CA LEU A 36 -10.48 -3.51 -16.88
C LEU A 36 -11.00 -2.07 -16.78
N ALA A 37 -12.25 -1.90 -16.38
CA ALA A 37 -12.87 -0.59 -16.25
C ALA A 37 -12.38 0.18 -15.00
N MET A 38 -12.13 -0.52 -13.89
CA MET A 38 -11.65 0.09 -12.65
C MET A 38 -10.16 0.44 -12.75
N LYS A 39 -9.77 1.60 -12.23
CA LYS A 39 -8.39 2.11 -12.36
C LYS A 39 -7.39 1.41 -11.45
N LYS A 40 -7.80 1.02 -10.24
CA LYS A 40 -6.92 0.45 -9.22
C LYS A 40 -7.64 -0.69 -8.52
N PHE A 41 -7.02 -1.85 -8.46
CA PHE A 41 -7.43 -2.96 -7.61
C PHE A 41 -6.39 -3.09 -6.51
N MET A 42 -6.83 -2.89 -5.27
CA MET A 42 -5.95 -2.72 -4.13
C MET A 42 -6.18 -3.84 -3.13
N ILE A 43 -5.10 -4.25 -2.46
CA ILE A 43 -5.17 -5.11 -1.27
C ILE A 43 -4.90 -4.26 -0.04
N LEU A 44 -5.70 -4.52 1.00
CA LEU A 44 -5.49 -3.97 2.32
C LEU A 44 -5.03 -5.11 3.21
N PRO A 45 -3.74 -5.19 3.58
CA PRO A 45 -3.28 -6.14 4.57
C PRO A 45 -3.81 -5.68 5.92
N VAL A 46 -5.03 -6.11 6.26
CA VAL A 46 -5.53 -5.97 7.62
C VAL A 46 -4.94 -7.13 8.40
N PRO A 47 -4.05 -6.87 9.37
CA PRO A 47 -3.56 -7.92 10.23
C PRO A 47 -4.74 -8.45 11.06
N VAL A 48 -5.32 -9.59 10.67
CA VAL A 48 -6.19 -10.34 11.57
C VAL A 48 -5.27 -10.97 12.63
N GLY A 49 -4.98 -10.20 13.68
CA GLY A 49 -4.07 -10.57 14.76
C GLY A 49 -2.56 -10.40 14.46
N ALA A 50 -2.16 -9.84 13.32
CA ALA A 50 -0.74 -9.61 13.01
C ALA A 50 -0.18 -8.34 13.67
N SER A 51 0.57 -8.57 14.74
CA SER A 51 1.40 -7.58 15.38
C SER A 51 2.39 -6.99 14.36
N TYR A 52 2.40 -5.65 14.21
CA TYR A 52 3.38 -4.83 13.48
C TYR A 52 3.25 -4.71 11.94
N PHE A 53 3.33 -3.46 11.48
CA PHE A 53 3.36 -3.01 10.07
C PHE A 53 4.36 -3.79 9.18
N ARG A 54 5.47 -4.26 9.76
CA ARG A 54 6.49 -5.05 9.06
C ARG A 54 5.94 -6.33 8.46
N GLU A 55 5.07 -7.05 9.17
CA GLU A 55 4.52 -8.31 8.66
C GLU A 55 3.49 -8.05 7.55
N ALA A 56 2.68 -7.00 7.68
CA ALA A 56 1.77 -6.54 6.63
C ALA A 56 2.52 -6.26 5.31
N MET A 57 3.69 -5.60 5.39
CA MET A 57 4.55 -5.36 4.22
C MET A 57 5.01 -6.67 3.56
N LYS A 58 5.52 -7.64 4.35
CA LYS A 58 5.99 -8.93 3.83
C LYS A 58 4.87 -9.71 3.15
N MET A 59 3.67 -9.71 3.74
CA MET A 59 2.49 -10.36 3.17
C MET A 59 2.14 -9.77 1.80
N CYS A 60 2.13 -8.43 1.68
CA CYS A 60 1.84 -7.77 0.41
C CYS A 60 2.88 -8.07 -0.67
N VAL A 61 4.17 -8.06 -0.33
CA VAL A 61 5.25 -8.43 -1.27
C VAL A 61 5.07 -9.86 -1.77
N LYS A 62 4.73 -10.80 -0.87
CA LYS A 62 4.46 -12.20 -1.25
C LYS A 62 3.27 -12.31 -2.20
N VAL A 63 2.17 -11.59 -1.92
CA VAL A 63 0.99 -11.56 -2.81
C VAL A 63 1.36 -10.98 -4.17
N TYR A 64 2.10 -9.89 -4.21
CA TYR A 64 2.54 -9.25 -5.46
C TYR A 64 3.36 -10.19 -6.35
N HIS A 65 4.38 -10.86 -5.78
CA HIS A 65 5.21 -11.80 -6.55
C HIS A 65 4.45 -13.04 -6.98
N ASN A 66 3.54 -13.56 -6.15
CA ASN A 66 2.70 -14.69 -6.54
C ASN A 66 1.75 -14.31 -7.67
N LEU A 67 1.16 -13.12 -7.62
CA LEU A 67 0.27 -12.62 -8.67
C LEU A 67 1.02 -12.43 -10.00
N LEU A 68 2.25 -11.90 -9.96
CA LEU A 68 3.11 -11.78 -11.14
C LEU A 68 3.36 -13.14 -11.81
N ASN A 69 3.46 -14.23 -11.05
CA ASN A 69 3.66 -15.56 -11.61
C ASN A 69 2.38 -16.18 -12.21
N MET A 70 1.20 -15.65 -11.90
CA MET A 70 -0.10 -16.17 -12.36
C MET A 70 -0.69 -15.40 -13.54
N LEU A 71 -0.25 -14.17 -13.76
CA LEU A 71 -0.70 -13.27 -14.83
C LEU A 71 0.25 -13.32 -16.03
#